data_AF-A0A661ER98-F1
#
_entry.id   AF-A0A661ER98-F1
#
_cell.length_a   1.000
_cell.length_b   1.000
_cell.length_c   1.000
_cell.angle_alpha   90.00
_cell.angle_beta   90.00
_cell.angle_gamma   90.00
#
_symmetry.space_group_name_H-M   'P 1'
#
loop_
_entity.id
_entity.type
_entity.pdbx_description
1 polymer ?
#
loop_
_entity_poly.entity_id
_entity_poly.type
_entity_poly.pdbx_seq_one_letter_code
_entity_poly.pdbx_strand_id
1 'polypeptide(L)'
;MRATPTKSRSAYGMAETANDQAANHFPVSLCWSRLRPERMAEINEATDLLGQLADEDVEAAPSAVNVPAERSGDVARSGLYALFAQLFAFPKLDTVKLLASADWSAQLAELTEQLPYALAAGDSAVVYEEREVSLTFSRLFDVVHGLPALSLLERRYGENKVQKKLWEDLLRYYNHFGLEFSHAAAEGGPDHLVNELEFMHYLSFLQCGNGDAGGDFRRAQRDFLTQHLGQWSGEFAQRAAELADSQPYKSLAGLLAAFVEADLNYLESQLDAFK
;
A
#
# COMPACT_ATOMS: atom_id res chain seq x y z
N MET A 1 25.57 -28.71 59.55
CA MET A 1 26.88 -28.91 58.89
C MET A 1 26.72 -28.48 57.45
N ARG A 2 27.11 -27.24 57.13
CA ARG A 2 28.36 -26.85 56.45
C ARG A 2 28.44 -27.29 54.98
N ALA A 3 28.30 -26.32 54.07
CA ALA A 3 29.25 -26.13 52.96
C ALA A 3 29.09 -24.72 52.33
N THR A 4 30.06 -23.85 52.63
CA THR A 4 30.63 -22.80 51.76
C THR A 4 32.15 -22.83 52.05
N PRO A 5 33.08 -22.57 51.10
CA PRO A 5 33.27 -21.29 50.38
C PRO A 5 33.61 -21.44 48.85
N THR A 6 33.29 -20.52 47.94
CA THR A 6 33.86 -19.19 47.59
C THR A 6 35.24 -19.16 46.92
N LYS A 7 35.29 -18.50 45.73
CA LYS A 7 36.34 -17.65 45.08
C LYS A 7 36.70 -18.13 43.66
N SER A 8 36.39 -17.41 42.58
CA SER A 8 36.67 -16.02 42.12
C SER A 8 37.98 -15.86 41.32
N ARG A 9 37.85 -15.48 40.05
CA ARG A 9 38.51 -14.35 39.32
C ARG A 9 38.43 -14.65 37.80
N SER A 10 37.74 -13.82 37.00
CA SER A 10 38.16 -12.50 36.46
C SER A 10 39.29 -12.64 35.45
N ALA A 11 39.35 -11.94 34.32
CA ALA A 11 38.47 -11.10 33.51
C ALA A 11 39.35 -10.74 32.29
N TYR A 12 38.77 -10.61 31.09
CA TYR A 12 39.24 -9.83 29.93
C TYR A 12 38.24 -10.24 28.83
N GLY A 13 37.27 -9.43 28.41
CA GLY A 13 37.39 -8.04 28.02
C GLY A 13 37.41 -8.03 26.51
N MET A 14 36.33 -7.55 25.88
CA MET A 14 36.31 -6.70 24.68
C MET A 14 34.84 -6.40 24.39
N ALA A 15 34.49 -5.13 24.62
CA ALA A 15 33.28 -4.54 24.13
C ALA A 15 33.34 -4.53 22.60
N GLU A 16 32.26 -4.98 21.95
CA GLU A 16 31.99 -4.57 20.59
C GLU A 16 30.52 -4.15 20.54
N THR A 17 30.38 -2.89 20.13
CA THR A 17 29.18 -2.09 20.07
C THR A 17 28.09 -2.81 19.28
N ALA A 18 26.95 -3.06 19.92
CA ALA A 18 25.71 -3.37 19.22
C ALA A 18 25.36 -2.15 18.36
N ASN A 19 25.68 -2.21 17.08
CA ASN A 19 25.21 -1.24 16.12
C ASN A 19 23.78 -1.62 15.75
N ASP A 20 22.89 -0.80 16.27
CA ASP A 20 21.49 -0.68 15.98
C ASP A 20 21.31 -0.40 14.47
N GLN A 21 20.91 -1.42 13.72
CA GLN A 21 20.28 -1.25 12.42
C GLN A 21 19.07 -2.17 12.38
N ALA A 22 17.96 -1.67 12.94
CA ALA A 22 16.64 -2.08 12.52
C ALA A 22 16.52 -1.78 11.01
N ALA A 23 16.89 -2.75 10.19
CA ALA A 23 16.58 -2.73 8.77
C ALA A 23 15.06 -2.80 8.68
N ASN A 24 14.42 -1.69 8.31
CA ASN A 24 12.99 -1.63 7.99
C ASN A 24 12.72 -2.67 6.89
N HIS A 25 12.26 -3.84 7.29
CA HIS A 25 12.08 -4.99 6.45
C HIS A 25 10.62 -4.98 5.99
N PHE A 26 10.34 -4.30 4.87
CA PHE A 26 9.04 -4.38 4.23
C PHE A 26 9.02 -5.61 3.32
N PRO A 27 8.28 -6.69 3.68
CA PRO A 27 8.03 -7.75 2.72
C PRO A 27 7.24 -7.14 1.56
N VAL A 28 7.80 -7.21 0.34
CA VAL A 28 7.07 -6.96 -0.90
C VAL A 28 6.08 -8.12 -1.04
N SER A 29 4.96 -8.06 -0.33
CA SER A 29 3.91 -9.07 -0.38
C SER A 29 3.23 -9.03 -1.76
N LEU A 30 3.74 -9.84 -2.68
CA LEU A 30 3.00 -10.62 -3.68
C LEU A 30 1.78 -9.92 -4.33
N CYS A 31 2.01 -8.94 -5.22
CA CYS A 31 1.07 -8.63 -6.30
C CYS A 31 1.75 -8.32 -7.65
N TRP A 32 2.93 -8.88 -7.89
CA TRP A 32 3.67 -8.70 -9.16
C TRP A 32 3.38 -9.79 -10.21
N SER A 33 2.24 -10.48 -10.14
CA SER A 33 1.80 -11.44 -11.16
C SER A 33 0.78 -10.88 -12.15
N ARG A 34 0.35 -9.61 -11.97
CA ARG A 34 -0.85 -9.06 -12.64
C ARG A 34 -0.58 -7.98 -13.69
N LEU A 35 0.62 -7.41 -13.74
CA LEU A 35 1.06 -6.44 -14.74
C LEU A 35 2.41 -6.92 -15.26
N ARG A 36 2.48 -7.41 -16.49
CA ARG A 36 3.75 -7.76 -17.14
C ARG A 36 4.36 -6.48 -17.71
N PRO A 37 5.55 -6.03 -17.28
CA PRO A 37 6.29 -5.03 -18.03
C PRO A 37 7.02 -5.76 -19.16
N GLU A 38 6.61 -5.56 -20.40
CA GLU A 38 7.36 -6.04 -21.59
C GLU A 38 8.75 -5.38 -21.72
N ARG A 39 9.09 -4.41 -20.85
CA ARG A 39 10.40 -3.72 -20.82
C ARG A 39 11.38 -4.20 -19.76
N MET A 40 11.32 -5.47 -19.34
CA MET A 40 12.42 -6.12 -18.62
C MET A 40 13.55 -6.63 -19.54
N ALA A 41 13.41 -6.52 -20.87
CA ALA A 41 14.48 -6.87 -21.80
C ALA A 41 15.63 -5.83 -21.82
N GLU A 42 15.30 -4.53 -21.69
CA GLU A 42 16.31 -3.46 -21.74
C GLU A 42 17.08 -3.29 -20.41
N ILE A 43 16.50 -3.73 -19.28
CA ILE A 43 17.19 -3.74 -17.97
C ILE A 43 18.11 -4.98 -17.86
N ASN A 44 17.74 -6.10 -18.48
CA ASN A 44 18.58 -7.30 -18.52
C ASN A 44 19.82 -7.15 -19.42
N GLU A 45 19.78 -6.34 -20.49
CA GLU A 45 20.97 -6.08 -21.32
C GLU A 45 22.10 -5.39 -20.54
N ALA A 46 21.76 -4.56 -19.54
CA ALA A 46 22.75 -3.96 -18.64
C ALA A 46 23.31 -4.96 -17.61
N THR A 47 22.62 -6.10 -17.41
CA THR A 47 22.98 -7.15 -16.46
C THR A 47 23.74 -8.31 -17.13
N ASP A 48 23.54 -8.51 -18.44
CA ASP A 48 24.18 -9.56 -19.25
C ASP A 48 25.69 -9.34 -19.52
N LEU A 49 26.24 -8.15 -19.24
CA LEU A 49 27.67 -7.88 -19.39
C LEU A 49 28.54 -8.34 -18.22
N LEU A 50 27.97 -8.87 -17.13
CA LEU A 50 28.71 -9.23 -15.92
C LEU A 50 28.34 -10.60 -15.31
N GLY A 51 28.40 -11.66 -16.11
CA GLY A 51 28.79 -12.97 -15.57
C GLY A 51 27.91 -14.14 -16.00
N GLN A 52 28.46 -14.92 -16.91
CA GLN A 52 28.10 -16.32 -17.12
C GLN A 52 28.21 -17.08 -15.79
N LEU A 53 27.17 -17.84 -15.41
CA LEU A 53 27.22 -19.28 -15.07
C LEU A 53 25.94 -19.76 -14.33
N ALA A 54 25.46 -20.90 -14.81
CA ALA A 54 24.71 -21.98 -14.12
C ALA A 54 23.20 -21.81 -13.85
N ASP A 55 22.45 -22.70 -14.49
CA ASP A 55 21.13 -23.20 -14.12
C ASP A 55 21.10 -23.64 -12.64
N GLU A 56 20.40 -22.92 -11.78
CA GLU A 56 19.80 -23.46 -10.54
C GLU A 56 18.49 -22.69 -10.27
N ASP A 57 17.47 -23.42 -9.83
CA ASP A 57 16.15 -22.89 -9.43
C ASP A 57 16.28 -21.73 -8.43
N VAL A 58 16.04 -20.49 -8.87
CA VAL A 58 16.01 -19.33 -7.97
C VAL A 58 14.56 -19.00 -7.60
N GLU A 59 14.09 -19.62 -6.53
CA GLU A 59 13.04 -19.06 -5.68
C GLU A 59 13.64 -17.82 -4.99
N ALA A 60 13.71 -16.69 -5.70
CA ALA A 60 14.31 -15.46 -5.20
C ALA A 60 13.38 -14.84 -4.14
N ALA A 61 13.74 -15.00 -2.87
CA ALA A 61 13.21 -14.16 -1.80
C ALA A 61 13.37 -12.67 -2.18
N PRO A 62 12.37 -11.80 -1.89
CA PRO A 62 12.45 -10.40 -2.25
C PRO A 62 13.70 -9.77 -1.63
N SER A 63 14.63 -9.32 -2.48
CA SER A 63 15.84 -8.65 -2.01
C SER A 63 15.46 -7.29 -1.43
N ALA A 64 15.87 -7.05 -0.19
CA ALA A 64 15.60 -5.79 0.50
C ALA A 64 16.28 -4.63 -0.24
N VAL A 65 15.48 -3.70 -0.77
CA VAL A 65 15.99 -2.44 -1.29
C VAL A 65 16.42 -1.61 -0.08
N ASN A 66 17.72 -1.33 0.05
CA ASN A 66 18.23 -0.45 1.10
C ASN A 66 17.80 0.99 0.78
N VAL A 67 16.70 1.44 1.37
CA VAL A 67 16.18 2.80 1.17
C VAL A 67 16.86 3.74 2.16
N PRO A 68 17.49 4.85 1.71
CA PRO A 68 18.06 5.85 2.60
C PRO A 68 17.03 6.37 3.62
N ALA A 69 17.45 6.61 4.86
CA ALA A 69 16.56 7.11 5.93
C ALA A 69 15.79 8.39 5.55
N GLU A 70 16.37 9.22 4.67
CA GLU A 70 15.75 10.43 4.11
C GLU A 70 14.50 10.17 3.27
N ARG A 71 14.27 8.91 2.86
CA ARG A 71 13.11 8.48 2.04
C ARG A 71 12.13 7.61 2.82
N SER A 72 12.26 7.50 4.15
CA SER A 72 11.34 6.71 4.99
C SER A 72 9.89 7.14 4.83
N GLY A 73 9.64 8.46 4.69
CA GLY A 73 8.31 9.00 4.46
C GLY A 73 7.68 8.55 3.14
N ASP A 74 8.45 8.49 2.05
CA ASP A 74 7.94 8.01 0.76
C ASP A 74 7.67 6.50 0.78
N VAL A 75 8.50 5.73 1.50
CA VAL A 75 8.25 4.30 1.73
C VAL A 75 6.97 4.08 2.54
N ALA A 76 6.77 4.88 3.59
CA ALA A 76 5.56 4.81 4.40
C ALA A 76 4.29 5.11 3.59
N ARG A 77 4.33 6.15 2.75
CA ARG A 77 3.25 6.48 1.81
C ARG A 77 2.94 5.31 0.87
N SER A 78 3.98 4.75 0.25
CA SER A 78 3.87 3.58 -0.62
C SER A 78 3.27 2.37 0.12
N GLY A 79 3.73 2.10 1.35
CA GLY A 79 3.25 1.00 2.19
C GLY A 79 1.78 1.15 2.58
N LEU A 80 1.31 2.36 2.88
CA LEU A 80 -0.10 2.61 3.19
C LEU A 80 -1.01 2.34 2.00
N TYR A 81 -0.63 2.76 0.79
CA TYR A 81 -1.39 2.42 -0.41
C TYR A 81 -1.51 0.90 -0.62
N ALA A 82 -0.40 0.16 -0.44
CA ALA A 82 -0.40 -1.30 -0.54
C ALA A 82 -1.28 -1.95 0.55
N LEU A 83 -1.18 -1.48 1.79
CA LEU A 83 -1.99 -1.99 2.90
C LEU A 83 -3.48 -1.76 2.64
N PHE A 84 -3.89 -0.56 2.21
CA PHE A 84 -5.29 -0.32 1.86
C PHE A 84 -5.76 -1.18 0.68
N ALA A 85 -4.92 -1.36 -0.35
CA ALA A 85 -5.25 -2.25 -1.47
C ALA A 85 -5.52 -3.68 -0.97
N GLN A 86 -4.67 -4.21 -0.08
CA GLN A 86 -4.84 -5.52 0.53
C GLN A 86 -6.12 -5.62 1.37
N LEU A 87 -6.42 -4.59 2.18
CA LEU A 87 -7.56 -4.60 3.11
C LEU A 87 -8.91 -4.44 2.40
N PHE A 88 -8.95 -3.80 1.22
CA PHE A 88 -10.17 -3.64 0.41
C PHE A 88 -10.31 -4.66 -0.72
N ALA A 89 -9.28 -5.45 -1.03
CA ALA A 89 -9.37 -6.57 -1.96
C ALA A 89 -10.29 -7.67 -1.43
N PHE A 90 -10.73 -8.56 -2.32
CA PHE A 90 -11.54 -9.71 -1.90
C PHE A 90 -10.80 -10.49 -0.78
N PRO A 91 -11.42 -10.66 0.40
CA PRO A 91 -10.69 -11.05 1.59
C PRO A 91 -10.33 -12.54 1.52
N LYS A 92 -9.05 -12.81 1.26
CA LYS A 92 -8.45 -14.14 1.42
C LYS A 92 -8.22 -14.43 2.90
N LEU A 93 -7.93 -15.69 3.22
CA LEU A 93 -7.77 -16.16 4.62
C LEU A 93 -6.83 -15.27 5.43
N ASP A 94 -5.70 -14.84 4.86
CA ASP A 94 -4.72 -14.01 5.57
C ASP A 94 -5.24 -12.60 5.83
N THR A 95 -5.92 -11.98 4.86
CA THR A 95 -6.57 -10.66 5.04
C THR A 95 -7.70 -10.74 6.07
N VAL A 96 -8.49 -11.82 6.06
CA VAL A 96 -9.54 -12.05 7.07
C VAL A 96 -8.94 -12.10 8.47
N LYS A 97 -7.87 -12.89 8.66
CA LYS A 97 -7.17 -12.99 9.94
C LYS A 97 -6.58 -11.67 10.39
N LEU A 98 -5.96 -10.94 9.46
CA LEU A 98 -5.41 -9.62 9.72
C LEU A 98 -6.50 -8.65 10.20
N LEU A 99 -7.62 -8.55 9.47
CA LEU A 99 -8.77 -7.72 9.83
C LEU A 99 -9.41 -8.12 11.16
N ALA A 100 -9.55 -9.43 11.41
CA ALA A 100 -10.16 -10.00 12.61
C ALA A 100 -9.32 -9.73 13.87
N SER A 101 -8.01 -9.92 13.80
CA SER A 101 -7.07 -9.71 14.92
C SER A 101 -6.85 -8.24 15.28
N ALA A 102 -7.27 -7.31 14.42
CA ALA A 102 -6.92 -5.89 14.47
C ALA A 102 -5.41 -5.60 14.33
N ASP A 103 -4.60 -6.57 13.92
CA ASP A 103 -3.15 -6.41 13.72
C ASP A 103 -2.83 -5.38 12.61
N TRP A 104 -3.76 -5.15 11.68
CA TRP A 104 -3.66 -4.06 10.70
C TRP A 104 -3.50 -2.69 11.34
N SER A 105 -4.04 -2.48 12.55
CA SER A 105 -3.92 -1.20 13.27
C SER A 105 -2.49 -0.93 13.73
N ALA A 106 -1.73 -1.97 14.09
CA ALA A 106 -0.33 -1.86 14.45
C ALA A 106 0.54 -1.54 13.22
N GLN A 107 0.30 -2.24 12.10
CA GLN A 107 0.97 -1.94 10.82
C GLN A 107 0.68 -0.52 10.35
N LEU A 108 -0.58 -0.07 10.50
CA LEU A 108 -0.97 1.30 10.22
C LEU A 108 -0.24 2.29 11.12
N ALA A 109 -0.18 2.05 12.44
CA ALA A 109 0.51 2.92 13.38
C ALA A 109 1.99 3.12 12.99
N GLU A 110 2.70 2.01 12.73
CA GLU A 110 4.11 2.03 12.31
C GLU A 110 4.33 2.83 11.02
N LEU A 111 3.48 2.63 10.02
CA LEU A 111 3.55 3.38 8.77
C LEU A 111 3.22 4.87 8.98
N THR A 112 2.19 5.18 9.78
CA THR A 112 1.80 6.57 10.04
C THR A 112 2.82 7.36 10.83
N GLU A 113 3.59 6.72 11.72
CA GLU A 113 4.68 7.38 12.46
C GLU A 113 5.80 7.85 11.53
N GLN A 114 6.03 7.13 10.42
CA GLN A 114 7.05 7.45 9.44
C GLN A 114 6.60 8.45 8.38
N LEU A 115 5.30 8.81 8.34
CA LEU A 115 4.80 9.78 7.37
C LEU A 115 5.42 11.17 7.57
N PRO A 116 5.64 11.92 6.48
CA PRO A 116 6.15 13.29 6.55
C PRO A 116 5.07 14.31 7.00
N TYR A 117 3.86 13.83 7.31
CA TYR A 117 2.72 14.62 7.77
C TYR A 117 1.90 13.82 8.78
N ALA A 118 1.15 14.51 9.63
CA ALA A 118 0.30 13.87 10.63
C ALA A 118 -0.93 13.23 9.96
N LEU A 119 -1.15 11.93 10.25
CA LEU A 119 -2.39 11.24 9.96
C LEU A 119 -2.96 10.72 11.28
N ALA A 120 -4.19 11.10 11.60
CA ALA A 120 -4.89 10.55 12.76
C ALA A 120 -5.32 9.12 12.45
N ALA A 121 -4.45 8.15 12.77
CA ALA A 121 -4.84 6.74 12.83
C ALA A 121 -5.93 6.62 13.91
N GLY A 122 -7.18 6.36 13.51
CA GLY A 122 -8.25 6.16 14.47
C GLY A 122 -7.97 4.94 15.35
N ASP A 123 -8.35 5.01 16.63
CA ASP A 123 -8.25 3.87 17.54
C ASP A 123 -9.28 2.80 17.14
N SER A 124 -8.83 1.77 16.42
CA SER A 124 -9.66 0.61 16.10
C SER A 124 -8.95 -0.67 16.52
N ALA A 125 -8.71 -0.81 17.82
CA ALA A 125 -8.26 -2.06 18.46
C ALA A 125 -9.42 -3.09 18.63
N VAL A 126 -10.42 -3.04 17.74
CA VAL A 126 -11.60 -3.89 17.83
C VAL A 126 -11.31 -5.21 17.14
N VAL A 127 -11.38 -6.30 17.91
CA VAL A 127 -11.26 -7.66 17.40
C VAL A 127 -12.61 -8.14 16.89
N TYR A 128 -12.61 -8.80 15.73
CA TYR A 128 -13.80 -9.39 15.10
C TYR A 128 -13.62 -10.90 14.97
N GLU A 129 -14.73 -11.63 14.80
CA GLU A 129 -14.62 -13.01 14.32
C GLU A 129 -14.31 -13.03 12.82
N GLU A 130 -13.41 -13.92 12.39
CA GLU A 130 -13.04 -14.10 10.97
C GLU A 130 -14.26 -14.25 10.06
N ARG A 131 -15.25 -15.02 10.50
CA ARG A 131 -16.49 -15.22 9.75
C ARG A 131 -17.29 -13.93 9.59
N GLU A 132 -17.36 -13.10 10.62
CA GLU A 132 -18.08 -11.83 10.59
C GLU A 132 -17.41 -10.83 9.65
N VAL A 133 -16.08 -10.83 9.57
CA VAL A 133 -15.33 -10.01 8.59
C VAL A 133 -15.72 -10.38 7.16
N SER A 134 -15.72 -11.68 6.83
CA SER A 134 -16.09 -12.17 5.50
C SER A 134 -17.56 -11.86 5.16
N LEU A 135 -18.48 -12.09 6.11
CA LEU A 135 -19.90 -11.78 5.92
C LEU A 135 -20.12 -10.28 5.73
N THR A 136 -19.38 -9.44 6.45
CA THR A 136 -19.48 -8.00 6.31
C THR A 136 -18.94 -7.53 4.96
N PHE A 137 -17.83 -8.08 4.47
CA PHE A 137 -17.33 -7.77 3.12
C PHE A 137 -18.39 -8.08 2.06
N SER A 138 -18.93 -9.30 2.07
CA SER A 138 -19.95 -9.70 1.08
C SER A 138 -21.22 -8.86 1.20
N ARG A 139 -21.66 -8.49 2.41
CA ARG A 139 -22.81 -7.63 2.61
C ARG A 139 -22.60 -6.22 2.03
N LEU A 140 -21.39 -5.68 2.15
CA LEU A 140 -21.08 -4.32 1.73
C LEU A 140 -20.80 -4.23 0.22
N PHE A 141 -19.93 -5.09 -0.28
CA PHE A 141 -19.28 -4.91 -1.58
C PHE A 141 -19.76 -5.87 -2.68
N ASP A 142 -20.26 -7.06 -2.32
CA ASP A 142 -20.75 -8.02 -3.33
C ASP A 142 -22.12 -7.60 -3.87
N VAL A 143 -22.33 -7.85 -5.17
CA VAL A 143 -23.62 -7.61 -5.81
C VAL A 143 -24.43 -8.90 -5.75
N VAL A 144 -25.24 -9.05 -4.70
CA VAL A 144 -26.23 -10.13 -4.64
C VAL A 144 -27.46 -9.78 -5.48
N HIS A 145 -27.95 -8.54 -5.39
CA HIS A 145 -29.05 -8.01 -6.21
C HIS A 145 -28.86 -6.52 -6.50
N GLY A 146 -28.86 -6.13 -7.79
CA GLY A 146 -28.82 -4.73 -8.19
C GLY A 146 -27.44 -4.10 -8.01
N LEU A 147 -27.27 -3.33 -6.94
CA LEU A 147 -26.06 -2.55 -6.66
C LEU A 147 -25.54 -2.91 -5.28
N PRO A 148 -24.21 -2.90 -5.06
CA PRO A 148 -23.66 -3.17 -3.74
C PRO A 148 -24.06 -2.05 -2.77
N ALA A 149 -24.13 -2.36 -1.47
CA ALA A 149 -24.45 -1.37 -0.44
C ALA A 149 -23.40 -0.25 -0.38
N LEU A 150 -22.14 -0.61 -0.61
CA LEU A 150 -21.03 0.30 -0.78
C LEU A 150 -20.22 -0.15 -1.99
N SER A 151 -20.00 0.73 -2.97
CA SER A 151 -19.28 0.34 -4.18
C SER A 151 -17.78 0.61 -4.06
N LEU A 152 -16.97 -0.28 -4.61
CA LEU A 152 -15.53 -0.04 -4.78
C LEU A 152 -15.19 0.58 -6.15
N LEU A 153 -16.17 1.07 -6.91
CA LEU A 153 -15.94 1.61 -8.25
C LEU A 153 -16.06 3.14 -8.25
N GLU A 154 -15.04 3.85 -8.72
CA GLU A 154 -15.00 5.32 -8.79
C GLU A 154 -16.24 5.88 -9.52
N ARG A 155 -16.71 5.23 -10.60
CA ARG A 155 -17.86 5.69 -11.39
C ARG A 155 -19.18 5.76 -10.62
N ARG A 156 -19.23 5.23 -9.39
CA ARG A 156 -20.41 5.16 -8.53
C ARG A 156 -20.49 6.33 -7.54
N TYR A 157 -19.51 7.21 -7.59
CA TYR A 157 -19.34 8.40 -6.78
C TYR A 157 -19.24 9.64 -7.66
N GLY A 158 -19.82 10.74 -7.18
CA GLY A 158 -20.09 11.93 -7.98
C GLY A 158 -21.17 11.73 -9.05
N GLU A 159 -21.41 12.77 -9.83
CA GLU A 159 -22.47 12.81 -10.84
C GLU A 159 -21.94 12.58 -12.26
N ASN A 160 -22.74 11.91 -13.11
CA ASN A 160 -22.57 11.87 -14.57
C ASN A 160 -21.23 11.30 -15.11
N LYS A 161 -20.57 10.39 -14.37
CA LYS A 161 -19.38 9.69 -14.87
C LYS A 161 -19.72 8.71 -15.99
N VAL A 162 -19.31 9.04 -17.21
CA VAL A 162 -19.43 8.13 -18.37
C VAL A 162 -18.33 7.09 -18.30
N GLN A 163 -18.69 5.83 -18.03
CA GLN A 163 -17.75 4.71 -17.81
C GLN A 163 -16.64 4.65 -18.87
N LYS A 164 -17.00 4.72 -20.16
CA LYS A 164 -16.02 4.65 -21.25
C LYS A 164 -14.94 5.73 -21.13
N LYS A 165 -15.34 6.98 -20.90
CA LYS A 165 -14.40 8.10 -20.77
C LYS A 165 -13.51 7.95 -19.54
N LEU A 166 -14.11 7.59 -18.40
CA LEU A 166 -13.35 7.34 -17.17
C LEU A 166 -12.30 6.24 -17.36
N TRP A 167 -12.69 5.13 -17.98
CA TRP A 167 -11.77 4.02 -18.24
C TRP A 167 -10.66 4.40 -19.22
N GLU A 168 -10.97 5.12 -20.29
CA GLU A 168 -9.96 5.65 -21.22
C GLU A 168 -8.96 6.57 -20.50
N ASP A 169 -9.43 7.39 -19.55
CA ASP A 169 -8.59 8.28 -18.76
C ASP A 169 -7.68 7.50 -17.80
N LEU A 170 -8.22 6.52 -17.04
CA LEU A 170 -7.44 5.68 -16.12
C LEU A 170 -6.42 4.80 -16.85
N LEU A 171 -6.83 4.16 -17.94
CA LEU A 171 -5.93 3.33 -18.75
C LEU A 171 -4.78 4.15 -19.35
N ARG A 172 -5.01 5.43 -19.68
CA ARG A 172 -3.95 6.33 -20.13
C ARG A 172 -2.92 6.58 -19.02
N TYR A 173 -3.35 6.75 -17.76
CA TYR A 173 -2.42 6.83 -16.62
C TYR A 173 -1.61 5.56 -16.48
N TYR A 174 -2.26 4.40 -16.45
CA TYR A 174 -1.59 3.11 -16.28
C TYR A 174 -0.57 2.85 -17.41
N ASN A 175 -0.99 3.02 -18.66
CA ASN A 175 -0.15 2.81 -19.83
C ASN A 175 1.02 3.81 -19.91
N HIS A 176 0.83 5.07 -19.46
CA HIS A 176 1.89 6.07 -19.46
C HIS A 176 3.10 5.64 -18.61
N PHE A 177 2.85 4.93 -17.51
CA PHE A 177 3.90 4.36 -16.66
C PHE A 177 4.24 2.90 -16.98
N GLY A 178 3.83 2.40 -18.16
CA GLY A 178 4.22 1.07 -18.64
C GLY A 178 3.44 -0.09 -18.01
N LEU A 179 2.28 0.19 -17.39
CA LEU A 179 1.38 -0.84 -16.89
C LEU A 179 0.33 -1.18 -17.94
N GLU A 180 0.23 -2.46 -18.30
CA GLU A 180 -0.84 -2.95 -19.17
C GLU A 180 -1.98 -3.53 -18.34
N PHE A 181 -3.16 -2.93 -18.43
CA PHE A 181 -4.31 -3.40 -17.67
C PHE A 181 -4.80 -4.77 -18.16
N SER A 182 -4.68 -5.78 -17.30
CA SER A 182 -5.16 -7.14 -17.57
C SER A 182 -6.50 -7.39 -16.89
N HIS A 183 -7.57 -7.54 -17.67
CA HIS A 183 -8.91 -7.87 -17.14
C HIS A 183 -8.97 -9.22 -16.40
N ALA A 184 -8.09 -10.17 -16.74
CA ALA A 184 -8.02 -11.47 -16.06
C ALA A 184 -7.35 -11.37 -14.68
N ALA A 185 -6.56 -10.32 -14.50
CA ALA A 185 -5.74 -10.12 -13.32
C ALA A 185 -6.34 -9.06 -12.39
N ALA A 186 -6.83 -7.94 -12.92
CA ALA A 186 -7.37 -6.85 -12.13
C ALA A 186 -8.67 -7.23 -11.40
N GLU A 187 -8.89 -6.62 -10.23
CA GLU A 187 -10.21 -6.71 -9.59
C GLU A 187 -11.20 -5.82 -10.34
N GLY A 188 -12.13 -6.44 -11.07
CA GLY A 188 -13.16 -5.72 -11.81
C GLY A 188 -12.64 -4.86 -12.96
N GLY A 189 -12.95 -3.56 -12.92
CA GLY A 189 -12.59 -2.57 -13.94
C GLY A 189 -11.42 -1.68 -13.52
N PRO A 190 -10.83 -0.90 -14.44
CA PRO A 190 -9.72 0.01 -14.12
C PRO A 190 -10.07 1.07 -13.06
N ASP A 191 -11.36 1.34 -12.85
CA ASP A 191 -11.92 2.27 -11.86
C ASP A 191 -12.23 1.62 -10.50
N HIS A 192 -11.73 0.40 -10.27
CA HIS A 192 -11.87 -0.27 -8.98
C HIS A 192 -10.84 0.27 -7.99
N LEU A 193 -11.27 0.51 -6.74
CA LEU A 193 -10.48 1.09 -5.66
C LEU A 193 -9.11 0.42 -5.51
N VAL A 194 -9.11 -0.91 -5.48
CA VAL A 194 -7.89 -1.71 -5.33
C VAL A 194 -6.89 -1.40 -6.45
N ASN A 195 -7.35 -1.26 -7.70
CA ASN A 195 -6.48 -0.97 -8.84
C ASN A 195 -5.92 0.46 -8.76
N GLU A 196 -6.72 1.44 -8.34
CA GLU A 196 -6.25 2.82 -8.13
C GLU A 196 -5.22 2.91 -6.99
N LEU A 197 -5.43 2.16 -5.89
CA LEU A 197 -4.50 2.08 -4.76
C LEU A 197 -3.19 1.38 -5.15
N GLU A 198 -3.27 0.26 -5.88
CA GLU A 198 -2.08 -0.43 -6.39
C GLU A 198 -1.28 0.47 -7.34
N PHE A 199 -1.95 1.27 -8.17
CA PHE A 199 -1.28 2.25 -9.02
C PHE A 199 -0.56 3.34 -8.21
N MET A 200 -1.20 3.88 -7.16
CA MET A 200 -0.55 4.86 -6.28
C MET A 200 0.62 4.27 -5.50
N HIS A 201 0.50 3.03 -5.02
CA HIS A 201 1.61 2.28 -4.44
C HIS A 201 2.78 2.17 -5.44
N TYR A 202 2.49 1.76 -6.68
CA TYR A 202 3.46 1.62 -7.76
C TYR A 202 4.22 2.93 -8.04
N LEU A 203 3.51 4.05 -8.22
CA LEU A 203 4.15 5.34 -8.47
C LEU A 203 5.03 5.77 -7.29
N SER A 204 4.54 5.61 -6.06
CA SER A 204 5.29 5.96 -4.84
C SER A 204 6.53 5.09 -4.68
N PHE A 205 6.43 3.80 -5.04
CA PHE A 205 7.55 2.86 -5.02
C PHE A 205 8.61 3.22 -6.06
N LEU A 206 8.20 3.56 -7.30
CA LEU A 206 9.13 4.02 -8.34
C LEU A 206 9.84 5.32 -7.93
N GLN A 207 9.12 6.27 -7.31
CA GLN A 207 9.72 7.48 -6.75
C GLN A 207 10.85 7.13 -5.76
N CYS A 208 10.62 6.14 -4.87
CA CYS A 208 11.62 5.69 -3.89
C CYS A 208 12.85 5.06 -4.54
N GLY A 209 12.65 4.19 -5.54
CA GLY A 209 13.72 3.42 -6.18
C GLY A 209 14.56 4.24 -7.16
N ASN A 210 13.90 5.00 -8.04
CA ASN A 210 14.56 5.73 -9.12
C ASN A 210 14.97 7.14 -8.72
N GLY A 211 14.48 7.62 -7.57
CA GLY A 211 14.56 9.03 -7.20
C GLY A 211 13.60 9.89 -8.03
N ASP A 212 13.39 11.12 -7.58
CA ASP A 212 12.46 12.05 -8.22
C ASP A 212 13.02 13.47 -8.21
N ALA A 213 14.22 13.61 -8.76
CA ALA A 213 14.93 14.89 -8.85
C ALA A 213 14.14 15.93 -9.66
N GLY A 214 13.35 15.48 -10.65
CA GLY A 214 12.48 16.32 -11.46
C GLY A 214 11.12 16.60 -10.82
N GLY A 215 10.66 15.79 -9.87
CA GLY A 215 9.30 15.86 -9.34
C GLY A 215 8.24 15.23 -10.26
N ASP A 216 8.64 14.45 -11.26
CA ASP A 216 7.73 13.84 -12.24
C ASP A 216 6.82 12.81 -11.58
N PHE A 217 7.36 11.96 -10.70
CA PHE A 217 6.55 10.97 -9.98
C PHE A 217 5.61 11.66 -8.98
N ARG A 218 6.08 12.67 -8.24
CA ARG A 218 5.21 13.45 -7.34
C ARG A 218 4.12 14.20 -8.11
N ARG A 219 4.42 14.78 -9.27
CA ARG A 219 3.41 15.41 -10.14
C ARG A 219 2.36 14.41 -10.61
N ALA A 220 2.77 13.23 -11.04
CA ALA A 220 1.86 12.18 -11.48
C ALA A 220 0.95 11.68 -10.35
N GLN A 221 1.53 11.43 -9.17
CA GLN A 221 0.76 11.07 -7.97
C GLN A 221 -0.27 12.15 -7.63
N ARG A 222 0.17 13.42 -7.57
CA ARG A 222 -0.70 14.57 -7.31
C ARG A 222 -1.83 14.63 -8.33
N ASP A 223 -1.51 14.58 -9.62
CA ASP A 223 -2.49 14.67 -10.71
C ASP A 223 -3.51 13.53 -10.64
N PHE A 224 -3.06 12.31 -10.35
CA PHE A 224 -3.94 11.15 -10.19
C PHE A 224 -4.86 11.30 -8.97
N LEU A 225 -4.34 11.70 -7.81
CA LEU A 225 -5.16 11.96 -6.63
C LEU A 225 -6.17 13.09 -6.88
N THR A 226 -5.75 14.20 -7.50
CA THR A 226 -6.63 15.33 -7.82
C THR A 226 -7.75 14.93 -8.77
N GLN A 227 -7.51 14.04 -9.73
CA GLN A 227 -8.48 13.70 -10.78
C GLN A 227 -9.31 12.45 -10.50
N HIS A 228 -8.78 11.51 -9.70
CA HIS A 228 -9.37 10.20 -9.42
C HIS A 228 -9.58 10.02 -7.93
N LEU A 229 -8.74 9.23 -7.25
CA LEU A 229 -8.96 8.76 -5.88
C LEU A 229 -9.35 9.84 -4.85
N GLY A 230 -8.80 11.06 -4.97
CA GLY A 230 -9.14 12.20 -4.10
C GLY A 230 -10.51 12.82 -4.37
N GLN A 231 -11.08 12.65 -5.57
CA GLN A 231 -12.41 13.16 -5.92
C GLN A 231 -13.55 12.41 -5.24
N TRP A 232 -13.32 11.16 -4.82
CA TRP A 232 -14.42 10.29 -4.42
C TRP A 232 -14.19 9.54 -3.09
N SER A 233 -12.96 9.42 -2.61
CA SER A 233 -12.66 8.77 -1.32
C SER A 233 -13.41 9.39 -0.13
N GLY A 234 -13.60 10.72 -0.13
CA GLY A 234 -14.41 11.41 0.89
C GLY A 234 -15.88 10.98 0.88
N GLU A 235 -16.52 10.94 -0.30
CA GLU A 235 -17.91 10.47 -0.43
C GLU A 235 -18.03 8.97 -0.10
N PHE A 236 -17.04 8.16 -0.49
CA PHE A 236 -16.94 6.75 -0.10
C PHE A 236 -16.95 6.58 1.42
N ALA A 237 -16.15 7.35 2.15
CA ALA A 237 -16.12 7.32 3.60
C ALA A 237 -17.45 7.76 4.24
N GLN A 238 -18.09 8.79 3.68
CA GLN A 238 -19.40 9.26 4.16
C GLN A 238 -20.47 8.19 4.00
N ARG A 239 -20.59 7.58 2.82
CA ARG A 239 -21.56 6.48 2.59
C ARG A 239 -21.26 5.27 3.47
N ALA A 240 -20.00 4.92 3.69
CA ALA A 240 -19.62 3.86 4.63
C ALA A 240 -20.06 4.17 6.06
N ALA A 241 -19.97 5.43 6.48
CA ALA A 241 -20.36 5.86 7.82
C ALA A 241 -21.86 5.77 8.10
N GLU A 242 -22.70 5.91 7.06
CA GLU A 242 -24.17 5.82 7.11
C GLU A 242 -24.69 4.38 7.18
N LEU A 243 -23.88 3.39 6.76
CA LEU A 243 -24.26 1.98 6.78
C LEU A 243 -24.13 1.40 8.20
N ALA A 244 -25.18 0.73 8.66
CA ALA A 244 -25.13 -0.08 9.87
C ALA A 244 -24.27 -1.34 9.67
N ASP A 245 -23.66 -1.84 10.74
CA ASP A 245 -22.84 -3.06 10.73
C ASP A 245 -21.77 -3.07 9.63
N SER A 246 -21.14 -1.92 9.39
CA SER A 246 -20.16 -1.71 8.33
C SER A 246 -18.70 -1.86 8.79
N GLN A 247 -18.48 -2.23 10.05
CA GLN A 247 -17.14 -2.44 10.59
C GLN A 247 -16.55 -3.78 10.16
N PRO A 248 -15.22 -3.88 9.91
CA PRO A 248 -14.19 -2.84 10.08
C PRO A 248 -14.09 -1.82 8.94
N TYR A 249 -14.77 -2.05 7.81
CA TYR A 249 -14.60 -1.28 6.58
C TYR A 249 -15.00 0.20 6.69
N LYS A 250 -15.92 0.54 7.59
CA LYS A 250 -16.24 1.94 7.92
C LYS A 250 -15.02 2.70 8.45
N SER A 251 -14.32 2.14 9.43
CA SER A 251 -13.11 2.77 9.98
C SER A 251 -12.02 2.88 8.92
N LEU A 252 -11.84 1.83 8.11
CA LEU A 252 -10.87 1.81 7.01
C LEU A 252 -11.19 2.85 5.93
N ALA A 253 -12.46 3.02 5.57
CA ALA A 253 -12.89 4.01 4.58
C ALA A 253 -12.62 5.44 5.06
N GLY A 254 -12.91 5.73 6.34
CA GLY A 254 -12.59 7.01 6.96
C GLY A 254 -11.09 7.31 6.95
N LEU A 255 -10.28 6.33 7.33
CA LEU A 255 -8.83 6.48 7.39
C LEU A 255 -8.20 6.62 5.99
N LEU A 256 -8.69 5.86 5.01
CA LEU A 256 -8.28 5.99 3.61
C LEU A 256 -8.55 7.40 3.08
N ALA A 257 -9.75 7.94 3.31
CA ALA A 257 -10.09 9.29 2.85
C ALA A 257 -9.20 10.36 3.49
N ALA A 258 -8.97 10.27 4.80
CA ALA A 258 -8.07 11.18 5.51
C ALA A 258 -6.62 11.06 5.01
N PHE A 259 -6.15 9.83 4.72
CA PHE A 259 -4.83 9.59 4.16
C PHE A 259 -4.69 10.21 2.76
N VAL A 260 -5.65 9.97 1.87
CA VAL A 260 -5.64 10.49 0.49
C VAL A 260 -5.64 12.02 0.49
N GLU A 261 -6.45 12.66 1.34
CA GLU A 261 -6.48 14.11 1.49
C GLU A 261 -5.14 14.65 2.02
N ALA A 262 -4.60 14.06 3.08
CA ALA A 262 -3.33 14.47 3.65
C ALA A 262 -2.16 14.28 2.67
N ASP A 263 -2.17 13.18 1.91
CA ASP A 263 -1.13 12.90 0.92
C ASP A 263 -1.17 13.86 -0.26
N LEU A 264 -2.37 14.18 -0.75
CA LEU A 264 -2.53 15.19 -1.80
C LEU A 264 -1.99 16.55 -1.34
N ASN A 265 -2.36 17.01 -0.14
CA ASN A 265 -1.88 18.27 0.42
C ASN A 265 -0.34 18.28 0.57
N TYR A 266 0.23 17.16 1.00
CA TYR A 266 1.68 17.00 1.10
C TYR A 266 2.33 17.11 -0.28
N LEU A 267 1.85 16.36 -1.28
CA LEU A 267 2.39 16.39 -2.64
C LEU A 267 2.31 17.79 -3.27
N GLU A 268 1.21 18.51 -3.06
CA GLU A 268 1.06 19.91 -3.50
C GLU A 268 2.11 20.81 -2.84
N SER A 269 2.31 20.69 -1.52
CA SER A 269 3.32 21.48 -0.80
C SER A 269 4.76 21.19 -1.28
N GLN A 270 5.05 19.93 -1.62
CA GLN A 270 6.37 19.55 -2.11
C GLN A 270 6.61 20.11 -3.51
N LEU A 271 5.59 20.19 -4.36
CA LEU A 271 5.71 20.70 -5.73
C LEU A 271 5.74 22.23 -5.80
N ASP A 272 5.07 22.91 -4.88
CA ASP A 272 5.14 24.37 -4.78
C ASP A 272 6.51 24.86 -4.28
N ALA A 273 7.24 24.04 -3.51
CA ALA A 273 8.60 24.36 -3.08
C ALA A 273 9.63 24.44 -4.23
N PHE A 274 9.28 23.98 -5.44
CA PHE A 274 10.13 24.06 -6.64
C PHE A 274 9.78 25.21 -7.60
N LYS A 275 8.72 25.99 -7.30
CA LYS A 275 8.32 27.16 -8.08
C LYS A 275 8.99 28.43 -7.58
#